data_AF-A0A1C6CPI7-F1
#
_entry.id   AF-A0A1C6CPI7-F1
#
_cell.length_a   1.000
_cell.length_b   1.000
_cell.length_c   1.000
_cell.angle_alpha   90.00
_cell.angle_beta   90.00
_cell.angle_gamma   90.00
#
_symmetry.space_group_name_H-M   'P 1'
#
loop_
_entity.id
_entity.type
_entity.pdbx_description
1 polymer ?
#
loop_
_entity_poly.entity_id
_entity_poly.type
_entity_poly.pdbx_seq_one_letter_code
_entity_poly.pdbx_strand_id
1 'polypeptide(L)'
;MKTTNMKFYDALQLDPAILKRKIAACGTRQEKIYYWTAIAVRSALIVAFAIVFISLLSSVFGSDNTPLAVALFCIMLGIRFVNFEYCIGDSLLTLAAALAILVLAPCAAAVVPPVFLIPLHFASFFALLYMTTQRPEMGNGGLYSFAYIYLTGNPVTGEALMRRGLLALVGYLLCGAILFAKHRHQHREVRFHHVVRKFDLSQPVCLWQLRMALGVSLVLTAGQVFGVERFMWMGFACASLLSEYPYSGNTFTRFWQRIAGAVAGSCIFFVLYLIVPESLRPLLGPLGGLCLGFCTDYRYKTAMNCLGALMLGAGIYGIQGAVVLRIADTLLGVTFGLAFAALFHRLVAIRLLPAAKAEQPL
;
A
#
# COMPACT_ATOMS: atom_id res chain seq x y z
N MET A 1 -22.29 16.15 28.73
CA MET A 1 -22.22 15.60 27.35
C MET A 1 -22.47 14.09 27.47
N LYS A 2 -23.65 13.61 27.08
CA LYS A 2 -23.98 12.16 27.16
C LYS A 2 -23.03 11.41 26.22
N THR A 3 -22.07 10.68 26.76
CA THR A 3 -21.33 9.66 26.03
C THR A 3 -22.33 8.58 25.64
N THR A 4 -22.85 8.64 24.41
CA THR A 4 -23.53 7.51 23.81
C THR A 4 -22.55 6.34 23.89
N ASN A 5 -22.90 5.33 24.67
CA ASN A 5 -22.04 4.18 24.94
C ASN A 5 -21.86 3.41 23.61
N MET A 6 -20.77 3.72 22.89
CA MET A 6 -20.47 3.13 21.60
C MET A 6 -20.37 1.61 21.76
N LYS A 7 -21.01 0.84 20.89
CA LYS A 7 -20.88 -0.62 20.94
C LYS A 7 -19.43 -0.98 20.64
N PHE A 8 -18.90 -2.00 21.33
CA PHE A 8 -17.51 -2.43 21.16
C PHE A 8 -17.20 -2.77 19.70
N TYR A 9 -18.15 -3.39 19.00
CA TYR A 9 -18.03 -3.67 17.57
C TYR A 9 -17.80 -2.40 16.72
N ASP A 10 -18.48 -1.29 17.02
CA ASP A 10 -18.30 -0.04 16.29
C ASP A 10 -16.93 0.58 16.58
N ALA A 11 -16.45 0.47 17.83
CA ALA A 11 -15.11 0.90 18.20
C ALA A 11 -14.02 0.10 17.45
N LEU A 12 -14.22 -1.20 17.21
CA LEU A 12 -13.31 -2.03 16.41
C LEU A 12 -13.20 -1.57 14.94
N GLN A 13 -14.17 -0.82 14.42
CA GLN A 13 -14.14 -0.31 13.05
C GLN A 13 -13.40 1.03 12.90
N LEU A 14 -13.21 1.77 13.99
CA LEU A 14 -12.59 3.10 13.96
C LEU A 14 -11.08 3.04 13.79
N ASP A 15 -10.52 3.88 12.92
CA ASP A 15 -9.06 4.06 12.73
C ASP A 15 -8.30 4.25 14.05
N PRO A 16 -7.07 3.69 14.19
CA PRO A 16 -6.28 3.83 15.42
C PRO A 16 -6.03 5.30 15.82
N ALA A 17 -5.97 6.23 14.87
CA ALA A 17 -5.83 7.66 15.17
C ALA A 17 -7.09 8.22 15.85
N ILE A 18 -8.27 7.79 15.43
CA ILE A 18 -9.54 8.19 16.06
C ILE A 18 -9.61 7.61 17.47
N LEU A 19 -9.25 6.34 17.64
CA LEU A 19 -9.25 5.68 18.95
C LEU A 19 -8.26 6.36 19.91
N LYS A 20 -7.04 6.70 19.46
CA LYS A 20 -6.06 7.42 20.27
C LYS A 20 -6.50 8.83 20.65
N ARG A 21 -7.16 9.56 19.74
CA ARG A 21 -7.77 10.86 20.06
C ARG A 21 -8.87 10.72 21.12
N LYS A 22 -9.71 9.69 21.02
CA LYS A 22 -10.71 9.37 22.05
C LYS A 22 -10.07 9.04 23.40
N ILE A 23 -9.00 8.23 23.42
CA ILE A 23 -8.23 7.93 24.65
C ILE A 23 -7.70 9.20 25.31
N ALA A 24 -7.14 10.13 24.51
CA ALA A 24 -6.62 11.40 25.01
C ALA A 24 -7.72 12.31 25.58
N ALA A 25 -8.93 12.26 25.01
CA ALA A 25 -10.08 13.05 25.46
C ALA A 25 -10.82 12.45 26.67
N CYS A 26 -10.59 11.18 27.03
CA CYS A 26 -11.26 10.52 28.14
C CYS A 26 -10.75 10.97 29.51
N GLY A 27 -11.68 11.27 30.43
CA GLY A 27 -11.38 11.63 31.81
C GLY A 27 -11.16 10.42 32.74
N THR A 28 -11.78 9.27 32.44
CA THR A 28 -11.77 8.10 33.33
C THR A 28 -10.81 7.00 32.87
N ARG A 29 -10.25 6.26 33.83
CA ARG A 29 -9.37 5.11 33.54
C ARG A 29 -10.12 3.98 32.83
N GLN A 30 -11.40 3.78 33.14
CA GLN A 30 -12.23 2.73 32.54
C GLN A 30 -12.43 2.97 31.03
N GLU A 31 -12.77 4.20 30.62
CA GLU A 31 -12.93 4.52 29.19
C GLU A 31 -11.62 4.41 28.41
N LYS A 32 -10.49 4.81 29.02
CA LYS A 32 -9.15 4.65 28.42
C LYS A 32 -8.84 3.17 28.18
N ILE A 33 -9.09 2.31 29.17
CA ILE A 33 -8.88 0.86 29.03
C ILE A 33 -9.77 0.30 27.91
N TYR A 34 -11.04 0.70 27.85
CA TYR A 34 -11.97 0.25 26.80
C TYR A 34 -11.41 0.52 25.39
N TYR A 35 -10.95 1.74 25.10
CA TYR A 35 -10.43 2.08 23.77
C TYR A 35 -9.06 1.43 23.50
N TRP A 36 -8.18 1.28 24.50
CA TRP A 36 -6.93 0.53 24.34
C TRP A 36 -7.19 -0.94 24.01
N THR A 37 -8.14 -1.57 24.70
CA THR A 37 -8.60 -2.93 24.41
C THR A 37 -9.19 -3.03 23.02
N ALA A 38 -9.97 -2.04 22.57
CA ALA A 38 -10.49 -2.01 21.20
C ALA A 38 -9.36 -1.98 20.15
N ILE A 39 -8.31 -1.17 20.34
CA ILE A 39 -7.14 -1.15 19.43
C ILE A 39 -6.44 -2.52 19.42
N ALA A 40 -6.21 -3.11 20.61
CA ALA A 40 -5.51 -4.38 20.74
C ALA A 40 -6.28 -5.55 20.12
N VAL A 41 -7.57 -5.69 20.45
CA VAL A 41 -8.44 -6.74 19.91
C VAL A 41 -8.59 -6.58 18.39
N ARG A 42 -8.81 -5.35 17.91
CA ARG A 42 -8.86 -5.09 16.46
C ARG A 42 -7.58 -5.56 15.76
N SER A 43 -6.43 -5.17 16.29
CA SER A 43 -5.13 -5.49 15.69
C SER A 43 -4.86 -7.00 15.69
N ALA A 44 -5.16 -7.68 16.80
CA ALA A 44 -5.05 -9.14 16.89
C ALA A 44 -5.98 -9.87 15.91
N LEU A 45 -7.24 -9.43 15.80
CA LEU A 45 -8.20 -10.00 14.85
C LEU A 45 -7.77 -9.82 13.39
N ILE A 46 -7.25 -8.64 13.03
CA ILE A 46 -6.74 -8.39 11.67
C ILE A 46 -5.55 -9.29 11.37
N VAL A 47 -4.60 -9.44 12.29
CA VAL A 47 -3.42 -10.30 12.11
C VAL A 47 -3.80 -11.77 12.04
N ALA A 48 -4.67 -12.25 12.95
CA ALA A 48 -5.16 -13.62 12.94
C ALA A 48 -5.89 -13.93 11.63
N PHE A 49 -6.76 -13.02 11.17
CA PHE A 49 -7.44 -13.17 9.89
C PHE A 49 -6.47 -13.14 8.71
N ALA A 50 -5.45 -12.27 8.72
CA ALA A 50 -4.41 -12.24 7.70
C ALA A 50 -3.68 -13.58 7.60
N ILE A 51 -3.26 -14.15 8.74
CA ILE A 51 -2.56 -15.44 8.79
C ILE A 51 -3.43 -16.53 8.18
N VAL A 52 -4.68 -16.67 8.62
CA VAL A 52 -5.58 -17.71 8.11
C VAL A 52 -5.85 -17.51 6.62
N PHE A 53 -6.19 -16.30 6.20
CA PHE A 53 -6.53 -15.97 4.81
C PHE A 53 -5.36 -16.21 3.86
N ILE A 54 -4.19 -15.67 4.19
CA ILE A 54 -2.99 -15.78 3.34
C ILE A 54 -2.49 -17.22 3.32
N SER A 55 -2.48 -17.91 4.47
CA SER A 55 -2.01 -19.31 4.54
C SER A 55 -2.91 -20.24 3.74
N LEU A 56 -4.24 -20.10 3.84
CA LEU A 56 -5.21 -20.90 3.09
C LEU A 56 -5.05 -20.69 1.58
N LEU A 57 -4.96 -19.44 1.12
CA LEU A 57 -4.78 -19.17 -0.30
C LEU A 57 -3.40 -19.64 -0.80
N SER A 58 -2.36 -19.49 0.01
CA SER A 58 -1.02 -19.95 -0.35
C SER A 58 -0.91 -21.47 -0.40
N SER A 59 -1.61 -22.20 0.49
CA SER A 59 -1.63 -23.67 0.44
C SER A 59 -2.36 -24.21 -0.78
N VAL A 60 -3.41 -23.52 -1.25
CA VAL A 60 -4.19 -23.92 -2.43
C VAL A 60 -3.53 -23.52 -3.74
N PHE A 61 -2.99 -22.29 -3.83
CA PHE A 61 -2.47 -21.72 -5.08
C PHE A 61 -0.94 -21.70 -5.18
N GLY A 62 -0.24 -22.20 -4.16
CA GLY A 62 1.22 -22.28 -4.08
C GLY A 62 1.87 -21.07 -3.40
N SER A 63 3.03 -21.30 -2.76
CA SER A 63 3.80 -20.27 -2.05
C SER A 63 4.30 -19.14 -2.96
N ASP A 64 4.54 -19.42 -4.25
CA ASP A 64 4.94 -18.40 -5.24
C ASP A 64 3.83 -17.35 -5.48
N ASN A 65 2.60 -17.68 -5.09
CA ASN A 65 1.42 -16.82 -5.20
C ASN A 65 1.01 -16.15 -3.88
N THR A 66 1.76 -16.38 -2.79
CA THR A 66 1.59 -15.64 -1.54
C THR A 66 1.58 -14.12 -1.74
N PRO A 67 2.41 -13.51 -2.62
CA PRO A 67 2.33 -12.07 -2.87
C PRO A 67 0.97 -11.57 -3.35
N LEU A 68 0.28 -12.33 -4.22
CA LEU A 68 -1.07 -11.98 -4.66
C LEU A 68 -2.10 -12.21 -3.54
N ALA A 69 -1.94 -13.27 -2.73
CA ALA A 69 -2.82 -13.50 -1.57
C ALA A 69 -2.76 -12.33 -0.57
N VAL A 70 -1.55 -11.80 -0.30
CA VAL A 70 -1.34 -10.61 0.53
C VAL A 70 -1.99 -9.37 -0.11
N ALA A 71 -1.82 -9.16 -1.41
CA ALA A 71 -2.45 -8.05 -2.12
C ALA A 71 -3.99 -8.12 -2.04
N LEU A 72 -4.57 -9.30 -2.26
CA LEU A 72 -6.01 -9.54 -2.16
C LEU A 72 -6.53 -9.31 -0.74
N PHE A 73 -5.78 -9.74 0.28
CA PHE A 73 -6.11 -9.45 1.68
C PHE A 73 -6.20 -7.95 1.93
N CYS A 74 -5.19 -7.18 1.49
CA CYS A 74 -5.20 -5.73 1.59
C CYS A 74 -6.40 -5.12 0.84
N ILE A 75 -6.60 -5.50 -0.43
CA ILE A 75 -7.70 -4.98 -1.25
C ILE A 75 -9.04 -5.23 -0.56
N MET A 76 -9.29 -6.45 -0.09
CA MET A 76 -10.49 -6.85 0.63
C MET A 76 -10.75 -5.96 1.86
N LEU A 77 -9.72 -5.67 2.66
CA LEU A 77 -9.85 -4.79 3.82
C LEU A 77 -10.17 -3.34 3.42
N GLY A 78 -9.60 -2.85 2.32
CA GLY A 78 -9.84 -1.51 1.79
C GLY A 78 -11.27 -1.34 1.25
N ILE A 79 -11.68 -2.23 0.34
CA ILE A 79 -12.99 -2.14 -0.32
C ILE A 79 -14.17 -2.29 0.63
N ARG A 80 -13.96 -2.82 1.85
CA ARG A 80 -14.99 -2.83 2.89
C ARG A 80 -15.48 -1.43 3.24
N PHE A 81 -14.62 -0.41 3.09
CA PHE A 81 -14.89 0.97 3.48
C PHE A 81 -14.76 1.97 2.32
N VAL A 82 -13.98 1.64 1.28
CA VAL A 82 -13.66 2.55 0.18
C VAL A 82 -14.20 1.99 -1.13
N ASN A 83 -14.93 2.80 -1.89
CA ASN A 83 -15.43 2.45 -3.23
C ASN A 83 -14.51 3.04 -4.32
N PHE A 84 -14.91 2.97 -5.59
CA PHE A 84 -14.19 3.61 -6.70
C PHE A 84 -14.82 4.93 -7.19
N GLU A 85 -15.83 5.46 -6.48
CA GLU A 85 -16.56 6.71 -6.79
C GLU A 85 -17.41 6.68 -8.08
N TYR A 86 -17.73 5.49 -8.59
CA TYR A 86 -18.67 5.28 -9.70
C TYR A 86 -19.52 4.03 -9.47
N CYS A 87 -20.52 3.83 -10.33
CA CYS A 87 -21.56 2.83 -10.13
C CYS A 87 -21.00 1.41 -10.01
N ILE A 88 -21.77 0.52 -9.39
CA ILE A 88 -21.28 -0.81 -9.02
C ILE A 88 -20.93 -1.70 -10.22
N GLY A 89 -21.66 -1.60 -11.34
CA GLY A 89 -21.36 -2.37 -12.54
C GLY A 89 -19.97 -2.05 -13.08
N ASP A 90 -19.68 -0.75 -13.25
CA ASP A 90 -18.38 -0.26 -13.70
C ASP A 90 -17.29 -0.54 -12.64
N SER A 91 -17.64 -0.49 -11.35
CA SER A 91 -16.71 -0.83 -10.24
C SER A 91 -16.29 -2.30 -10.27
N LEU A 92 -17.21 -3.23 -10.56
CA LEU A 92 -16.88 -4.65 -10.73
C LEU A 92 -16.01 -4.88 -11.97
N LEU A 93 -16.34 -4.23 -13.10
CA LEU A 93 -15.54 -4.33 -14.33
C LEU A 93 -14.11 -3.81 -14.11
N THR A 94 -13.97 -2.65 -13.47
CA THR A 94 -12.65 -2.06 -13.19
C THR A 94 -11.89 -2.81 -12.11
N LEU A 95 -12.56 -3.49 -11.16
CA LEU A 95 -11.90 -4.44 -10.25
C LEU A 95 -11.32 -5.62 -11.02
N ALA A 96 -12.06 -6.20 -11.97
CA ALA A 96 -11.57 -7.28 -12.82
C ALA A 96 -10.36 -6.82 -13.65
N ALA A 97 -10.44 -5.64 -14.26
CA ALA A 97 -9.32 -5.04 -15.00
C ALA A 97 -8.11 -4.76 -14.11
N ALA A 98 -8.31 -4.23 -12.89
CA ALA A 98 -7.24 -4.00 -11.93
C ALA A 98 -6.54 -5.31 -11.53
N LEU A 99 -7.29 -6.37 -11.27
CA LEU A 99 -6.72 -7.69 -10.97
C LEU A 99 -5.99 -8.29 -12.18
N ALA A 100 -6.52 -8.13 -13.39
CA ALA A 100 -5.82 -8.55 -14.60
C ALA A 100 -4.49 -7.81 -14.78
N ILE A 101 -4.45 -6.49 -14.54
CA ILE A 101 -3.20 -5.71 -14.55
C ILE A 101 -2.23 -6.25 -13.50
N LEU A 102 -2.70 -6.48 -12.27
CA LEU A 102 -1.86 -6.98 -11.17
C LEU A 102 -1.29 -8.39 -11.44
N VAL A 103 -1.98 -9.22 -12.21
CA VAL A 103 -1.45 -10.54 -12.62
C VAL A 103 -0.49 -10.41 -13.80
N LEU A 104 -0.92 -9.74 -14.86
CA LEU A 104 -0.26 -9.81 -16.17
C LEU A 104 0.93 -8.85 -16.28
N ALA A 105 0.77 -7.58 -15.88
CA ALA A 105 1.81 -6.57 -16.11
C ALA A 105 3.10 -6.84 -15.32
N PRO A 106 3.06 -7.23 -14.03
CA PRO A 106 4.25 -7.66 -13.30
C PRO A 106 5.00 -8.84 -13.94
N CYS A 107 4.27 -9.84 -14.44
CA CYS A 107 4.89 -11.01 -15.06
C CYS A 107 5.43 -10.69 -16.47
N ALA A 108 4.74 -9.82 -17.22
CA ALA A 108 5.24 -9.31 -18.49
C ALA A 108 6.52 -8.48 -18.28
N ALA A 109 6.57 -7.63 -17.25
CA ALA A 109 7.75 -6.82 -16.92
C ALA A 109 9.00 -7.67 -16.69
N ALA A 110 8.85 -8.89 -16.17
CA ALA A 110 9.97 -9.81 -15.95
C ALA A 110 10.60 -10.36 -17.24
N VAL A 111 9.91 -10.29 -18.38
CA VAL A 111 10.38 -10.92 -19.65
C VAL A 111 10.52 -9.94 -20.80
N VAL A 112 9.94 -8.74 -20.73
CA VAL A 112 10.05 -7.76 -21.82
C VAL A 112 11.44 -7.11 -21.86
N PRO A 113 11.93 -6.73 -23.05
CA PRO A 113 13.16 -5.96 -23.18
C PRO A 113 13.14 -4.63 -22.39
N PRO A 114 14.28 -4.15 -21.88
CA PRO A 114 14.37 -2.94 -21.06
C PRO A 114 13.69 -1.69 -21.63
N VAL A 115 13.72 -1.52 -22.96
CA VAL A 115 13.09 -0.37 -23.65
C VAL A 115 11.57 -0.31 -23.44
N PHE A 116 10.93 -1.44 -23.17
CA PHE A 116 9.48 -1.53 -22.96
C PHE A 116 9.07 -1.46 -21.48
N LEU A 117 10.01 -1.48 -20.53
CA LEU A 117 9.69 -1.46 -19.10
C LEU A 117 8.98 -0.17 -18.67
N ILE A 118 9.51 1.00 -19.08
CA ILE A 118 8.90 2.29 -18.72
C ILE A 118 7.48 2.40 -19.29
N PRO A 119 7.23 2.18 -20.60
CA PRO A 119 5.88 2.20 -21.16
C PRO A 119 4.93 1.20 -20.49
N LEU A 120 5.37 -0.04 -20.24
CA LEU A 120 4.56 -1.08 -19.62
C LEU A 120 4.16 -0.69 -18.19
N HIS A 121 5.14 -0.31 -17.37
CA HIS A 121 4.88 0.12 -16.00
C HIS A 121 3.99 1.35 -15.95
N PHE A 122 4.27 2.34 -16.81
CA PHE A 122 3.52 3.59 -16.83
C PHE A 122 2.07 3.35 -17.19
N ALA A 123 1.79 2.67 -18.31
CA ALA A 123 0.43 2.40 -18.75
C ALA A 123 -0.34 1.57 -17.72
N SER A 124 0.28 0.51 -17.21
CA SER A 124 -0.34 -0.41 -16.25
C SER A 124 -0.64 0.26 -14.92
N PHE A 125 0.34 0.96 -14.34
CA PHE A 125 0.21 1.58 -13.03
C PHE A 125 -0.67 2.82 -13.07
N PHE A 126 -0.58 3.63 -14.14
CA PHE A 126 -1.48 4.76 -14.34
C PHE A 126 -2.93 4.28 -14.48
N ALA A 127 -3.20 3.27 -15.31
CA ALA A 127 -4.54 2.70 -15.43
C ALA A 127 -5.06 2.16 -14.09
N LEU A 128 -4.20 1.46 -13.34
CA LEU A 128 -4.54 0.94 -12.02
C LEU A 128 -4.95 2.06 -11.05
N LEU A 129 -4.15 3.13 -10.95
CA LEU A 129 -4.47 4.28 -10.11
C LEU A 129 -5.72 5.02 -10.59
N TYR A 130 -5.83 5.22 -11.90
CA TYR A 130 -6.94 5.96 -12.51
C TYR A 130 -8.28 5.24 -12.36
N MET A 131 -8.29 3.90 -12.36
CA MET A 131 -9.51 3.14 -12.04
C MET A 131 -9.82 3.21 -10.55
N THR A 132 -8.84 2.92 -9.71
CA THR A 132 -9.11 2.59 -8.30
C THR A 132 -9.11 3.78 -7.35
N THR A 133 -8.62 4.94 -7.79
CA THR A 133 -8.27 6.06 -6.89
C THR A 133 -8.78 7.40 -7.39
N GLN A 134 -10.04 7.73 -7.09
CA GLN A 134 -10.58 9.07 -7.31
C GLN A 134 -10.41 9.98 -6.09
N ARG A 135 -10.21 9.39 -4.91
CA ARG A 135 -9.97 10.07 -3.63
C ARG A 135 -8.69 9.55 -2.99
N PRO A 136 -7.51 10.09 -3.34
CA PRO A 136 -6.22 9.57 -2.86
C PRO A 136 -6.11 9.52 -1.32
N GLU A 137 -6.81 10.40 -0.61
CA GLU A 137 -6.88 10.43 0.86
C GLU A 137 -7.53 9.19 1.49
N MET A 138 -8.33 8.44 0.73
CA MET A 138 -9.04 7.25 1.22
C MET A 138 -8.18 5.97 1.20
N GLY A 139 -6.97 6.03 0.64
CA GLY A 139 -5.97 4.97 0.76
C GLY A 139 -5.91 3.93 -0.38
N ASN A 140 -6.91 3.87 -1.28
CA ASN A 140 -6.85 2.96 -2.46
C ASN A 140 -5.57 3.17 -3.26
N GLY A 141 -5.15 4.42 -3.47
CA GLY A 141 -3.92 4.74 -4.20
C GLY A 141 -2.69 4.08 -3.61
N GLY A 142 -2.52 4.14 -2.27
CA GLY A 142 -1.40 3.48 -1.60
C GLY A 142 -1.51 1.94 -1.65
N LEU A 143 -2.73 1.41 -1.58
CA LEU A 143 -3.00 -0.02 -1.51
C LEU A 143 -2.75 -0.74 -2.84
N TYR A 144 -3.30 -0.21 -3.93
CA TYR A 144 -3.06 -0.73 -5.28
C TYR A 144 -1.62 -0.46 -5.73
N SER A 145 -1.02 0.65 -5.28
CA SER A 145 0.42 0.89 -5.49
C SER A 145 1.27 -0.19 -4.84
N PHE A 146 0.98 -0.53 -3.58
CA PHE A 146 1.64 -1.61 -2.86
C PHE A 146 1.49 -2.93 -3.60
N ALA A 147 0.27 -3.30 -4.00
CA ALA A 147 0.01 -4.55 -4.71
C ALA A 147 0.84 -4.68 -5.99
N TYR A 148 0.85 -3.63 -6.83
CA TYR A 148 1.59 -3.64 -8.09
C TYR A 148 3.10 -3.77 -7.89
N ILE A 149 3.67 -2.96 -6.99
CA ILE A 149 5.11 -2.99 -6.69
C ILE A 149 5.51 -4.36 -6.11
N TYR A 150 4.68 -4.91 -5.22
CA TYR A 150 4.97 -6.20 -4.59
C TYR A 150 4.98 -7.35 -5.59
N LEU A 151 3.99 -7.36 -6.50
CA LEU A 151 3.90 -8.38 -7.55
C LEU A 151 5.01 -8.23 -8.59
N THR A 152 5.42 -7.00 -8.90
CA THR A 152 6.56 -6.73 -9.82
C THR A 152 7.87 -7.26 -9.26
N GLY A 153 8.10 -7.17 -7.94
CA GLY A 153 9.26 -7.77 -7.29
C GLY A 153 9.17 -9.27 -7.06
N ASN A 154 8.04 -9.90 -7.36
CA ASN A 154 7.81 -11.34 -7.21
C ASN A 154 7.00 -11.89 -8.41
N PRO A 155 7.58 -11.82 -9.63
CA PRO A 155 6.94 -12.34 -10.83
C PRO A 155 6.87 -13.87 -10.79
N VAL A 156 5.96 -14.45 -11.55
CA VAL A 156 5.82 -15.91 -11.72
C VAL A 156 5.64 -16.26 -13.18
N THR A 157 6.03 -17.47 -13.56
CA THR A 157 5.94 -18.01 -14.92
C THR A 157 5.37 -19.42 -14.92
N GLY A 158 4.99 -19.94 -16.10
CA GLY A 158 4.51 -21.31 -16.25
C GLY A 158 3.26 -21.62 -15.42
N GLU A 159 3.22 -22.78 -14.77
CA GLU A 159 2.08 -23.21 -13.96
C GLU A 159 1.76 -22.26 -12.80
N ALA A 160 2.78 -21.64 -12.19
CA ALA A 160 2.59 -20.70 -11.10
C ALA A 160 1.79 -19.47 -11.57
N LEU A 161 1.96 -19.02 -12.82
CA LEU A 161 1.17 -17.95 -13.43
C LEU A 161 -0.29 -18.37 -13.66
N MET A 162 -0.53 -19.61 -14.10
CA MET A 162 -1.89 -20.14 -14.21
C MET A 162 -2.61 -20.15 -12.85
N ARG A 163 -1.92 -20.64 -11.80
CA ARG A 163 -2.43 -20.60 -10.42
C ARG A 163 -2.65 -19.16 -9.93
N ARG A 164 -1.79 -18.21 -10.32
CA ARG A 164 -1.97 -16.78 -10.03
C ARG A 164 -3.25 -16.23 -10.66
N GLY A 165 -3.55 -16.62 -11.90
CA GLY A 165 -4.80 -16.28 -12.58
C GLY A 165 -6.03 -16.83 -11.87
N LEU A 166 -6.01 -18.10 -11.44
CA LEU A 166 -7.10 -18.71 -10.67
C LEU A 166 -7.27 -18.03 -9.29
N LEU A 167 -6.17 -17.70 -8.61
CA LEU A 167 -6.20 -16.94 -7.37
C LEU A 167 -6.80 -15.55 -7.57
N ALA A 168 -6.47 -14.86 -8.68
CA ALA A 168 -7.08 -13.58 -9.02
C ALA A 168 -8.59 -13.70 -9.29
N LEU A 169 -9.05 -14.81 -9.89
CA LEU A 169 -10.48 -15.09 -10.04
C LEU A 169 -11.18 -15.26 -8.69
N VAL A 170 -10.60 -16.04 -7.76
CA VAL A 170 -11.11 -16.15 -6.39
C VAL A 170 -11.11 -14.77 -5.71
N GLY A 171 -10.04 -14.01 -5.87
CA GLY A 171 -9.94 -12.63 -5.40
C GLY A 171 -11.04 -11.73 -5.94
N TYR A 172 -11.34 -11.82 -7.23
CA TYR A 172 -12.43 -11.09 -7.89
C TYR A 172 -13.78 -11.47 -7.30
N LEU A 173 -14.07 -12.76 -7.09
CA LEU A 173 -15.34 -13.21 -6.52
C LEU A 173 -15.51 -12.70 -5.08
N LEU A 174 -14.49 -12.83 -4.23
CA LEU A 174 -14.52 -12.38 -2.85
C LEU A 174 -14.63 -10.85 -2.74
N CYS A 175 -13.74 -10.15 -3.43
CA CYS A 175 -13.71 -8.69 -3.40
C CYS A 175 -14.94 -8.10 -4.08
N GLY A 176 -15.35 -8.65 -5.22
CA GLY A 176 -16.55 -8.24 -5.96
C GLY A 176 -17.82 -8.41 -5.13
N ALA A 177 -17.97 -9.54 -4.42
CA ALA A 177 -19.10 -9.76 -3.52
C ALA A 177 -19.15 -8.71 -2.39
N ILE A 178 -18.03 -8.38 -1.77
CA ILE A 178 -17.94 -7.35 -0.73
C ILE A 178 -18.25 -5.97 -1.31
N LEU A 179 -17.64 -5.63 -2.45
CA LEU A 179 -17.84 -4.35 -3.13
C LEU A 179 -19.31 -4.16 -3.50
N PHE A 180 -19.96 -5.21 -4.01
CA PHE A 180 -21.39 -5.21 -4.32
C PHE A 180 -22.24 -5.05 -3.07
N ALA A 181 -22.01 -5.86 -2.03
CA ALA A 181 -22.80 -5.83 -0.81
C ALA A 181 -22.70 -4.46 -0.09
N LYS A 182 -21.53 -3.81 -0.12
CA LYS A 182 -21.29 -2.55 0.60
C LYS A 182 -21.64 -1.30 -0.19
N HIS A 183 -21.46 -1.31 -1.51
CA HIS A 183 -21.47 -0.06 -2.30
C HIS A 183 -22.48 -0.03 -3.45
N ARG A 184 -23.30 -1.07 -3.67
CA ARG A 184 -24.30 -1.12 -4.78
C ARG A 184 -25.32 0.02 -4.83
N HIS A 185 -25.50 0.74 -3.72
CA HIS A 185 -26.44 1.85 -3.62
C HIS A 185 -25.78 3.23 -3.80
N GLN A 186 -24.45 3.28 -3.91
CA GLN A 186 -23.68 4.53 -4.01
C GLN A 186 -23.37 4.86 -5.48
N HIS A 187 -23.18 6.15 -5.78
CA HIS A 187 -22.73 6.67 -7.09
C HIS A 187 -23.48 6.10 -8.32
N ARG A 188 -24.78 5.82 -8.21
CA ARG A 188 -25.57 5.14 -9.26
C ARG A 188 -25.55 5.84 -10.61
N GLU A 189 -25.42 7.16 -10.62
CA GLU A 189 -25.46 7.99 -11.83
C GLU A 189 -24.07 8.23 -12.44
N VAL A 190 -22.99 7.94 -11.71
CA VAL A 190 -21.62 8.16 -12.18
C VAL A 190 -21.12 6.88 -12.85
N ARG A 191 -20.83 6.95 -14.14
CA ARG A 191 -20.17 5.88 -14.91
C ARG A 191 -18.67 6.13 -14.99
N PHE A 192 -17.88 5.07 -15.16
CA PHE A 192 -16.43 5.19 -15.31
C PHE A 192 -16.05 6.03 -16.53
N HIS A 193 -16.80 5.94 -17.63
CA HIS A 193 -16.54 6.80 -18.79
C HIS A 193 -16.75 8.31 -18.50
N HIS A 194 -17.61 8.68 -17.53
CA HIS A 194 -17.73 10.06 -17.07
C HIS A 194 -16.45 10.52 -16.36
N VAL A 195 -15.82 9.63 -15.59
CA VAL A 195 -14.52 9.88 -14.95
C VAL A 195 -13.44 10.07 -16.01
N VAL A 196 -13.37 9.18 -17.00
CA VAL A 196 -12.40 9.29 -18.12
C VAL A 196 -12.58 10.59 -18.91
N ARG A 197 -13.82 11.01 -19.20
CA ARG A 197 -14.10 12.26 -19.91
C ARG A 197 -13.72 13.52 -19.14
N LYS A 198 -13.67 13.45 -17.82
CA LYS A 198 -13.29 14.57 -16.93
C LYS A 198 -11.78 14.63 -16.65
N PHE A 199 -10.99 13.82 -17.35
CA PHE A 199 -9.55 13.83 -17.20
C PHE A 199 -8.97 15.21 -17.51
N ASP A 200 -8.32 15.80 -16.51
CA ASP A 200 -7.65 17.09 -16.64
C ASP A 200 -6.45 17.10 -15.70
N LEU A 201 -5.26 17.28 -16.26
CA LEU A 201 -4.00 17.32 -15.50
C LEU A 201 -3.89 18.53 -14.56
N SER A 202 -4.75 19.54 -14.73
CA SER A 202 -4.88 20.66 -13.79
C SER A 202 -5.56 20.25 -12.49
N GLN A 203 -6.30 19.12 -12.49
CA GLN A 203 -6.89 18.57 -11.28
C GLN A 203 -5.82 17.93 -10.39
N PRO A 204 -5.78 18.24 -9.08
CA PRO A 204 -4.76 17.71 -8.17
C PRO A 204 -4.68 16.19 -8.13
N VAL A 205 -5.81 15.48 -8.28
CA VAL A 205 -5.86 14.01 -8.30
C VAL A 205 -5.19 13.46 -9.54
N CYS A 206 -5.50 13.99 -10.74
CA CYS A 206 -4.90 13.54 -11.99
C CYS A 206 -3.39 13.83 -12.02
N LEU A 207 -2.97 15.00 -11.53
CA LEU A 207 -1.55 15.34 -11.40
C LEU A 207 -0.83 14.40 -10.42
N TRP A 208 -1.48 14.07 -9.31
CA TRP A 208 -0.94 13.11 -8.33
C TRP A 208 -0.82 11.70 -8.92
N GLN A 209 -1.83 11.23 -9.66
CA GLN A 209 -1.79 9.93 -10.36
C GLN A 209 -0.66 9.90 -11.40
N LEU A 210 -0.49 10.98 -12.17
CA LEU A 210 0.62 11.12 -13.14
C LEU A 210 1.98 11.07 -12.45
N ARG A 211 2.15 11.83 -11.36
CA ARG A 211 3.38 11.84 -10.55
C ARG A 211 3.71 10.44 -10.05
N MET A 212 2.73 9.75 -9.48
CA MET A 212 2.89 8.38 -8.97
C MET A 212 3.26 7.42 -10.09
N ALA A 213 2.55 7.46 -11.22
CA ALA A 213 2.80 6.58 -12.34
C ALA A 213 4.17 6.76 -12.96
N LEU A 214 4.59 8.00 -13.24
CA LEU A 214 5.93 8.24 -13.77
C LEU A 214 7.02 7.84 -12.78
N GLY A 215 6.92 8.30 -11.53
CA GLY A 215 7.97 8.07 -10.54
C GLY A 215 8.15 6.59 -10.19
N VAL A 216 7.05 5.85 -10.01
CA VAL A 216 7.09 4.41 -9.74
C VAL A 216 7.57 3.62 -10.96
N SER A 217 7.17 4.00 -12.17
CA SER A 217 7.63 3.31 -13.38
C SER A 217 9.13 3.45 -13.60
N LEU A 218 9.66 4.66 -13.37
CA LEU A 218 11.09 4.92 -13.54
C LEU A 218 11.92 4.21 -12.46
N VAL A 219 11.49 4.22 -11.19
CA VAL A 219 12.26 3.56 -10.12
C VAL A 219 12.23 2.03 -10.26
N LEU A 220 11.10 1.44 -10.66
CA LEU A 220 11.02 -0.01 -10.89
C LEU A 220 11.89 -0.41 -12.09
N THR A 221 11.83 0.36 -13.17
CA THR A 221 12.71 0.14 -14.33
C THR A 221 14.18 0.25 -13.95
N ALA A 222 14.57 1.31 -13.24
CA ALA A 222 15.95 1.50 -12.79
C ALA A 222 16.41 0.30 -11.94
N GLY A 223 15.59 -0.11 -10.99
CA GLY A 223 15.89 -1.26 -10.14
C GLY A 223 16.10 -2.54 -10.93
N GLN A 224 15.25 -2.81 -11.92
CA GLN A 224 15.35 -3.99 -12.76
C GLN A 224 16.56 -3.93 -13.71
N VAL A 225 16.79 -2.80 -14.37
CA VAL A 225 17.89 -2.63 -15.35
C VAL A 225 19.26 -2.65 -14.67
N PHE A 226 19.38 -2.06 -13.48
CA PHE A 226 20.62 -2.09 -12.71
C PHE A 226 20.80 -3.38 -11.89
N GLY A 227 19.86 -4.34 -11.98
CA GLY A 227 19.95 -5.62 -11.27
C GLY A 227 19.92 -5.48 -9.74
N VAL A 228 19.21 -4.48 -9.22
CA VAL A 228 19.10 -4.24 -7.76
C VAL A 228 18.32 -5.39 -7.14
N GLU A 229 18.98 -6.14 -6.25
CA GLU A 229 18.32 -7.18 -5.47
C GLU A 229 17.14 -6.59 -4.70
N ARG A 230 15.99 -7.26 -4.73
CA ARG A 230 14.77 -6.81 -4.04
C ARG A 230 14.38 -5.35 -4.35
N PHE A 231 14.59 -4.88 -5.57
CA PHE A 231 14.21 -3.55 -6.05
C PHE A 231 12.75 -3.11 -5.74
N MET A 232 11.83 -4.04 -5.47
CA MET A 232 10.51 -3.67 -4.92
C MET A 232 10.57 -2.85 -3.62
N TRP A 233 11.58 -3.04 -2.77
CA TRP A 233 11.77 -2.24 -1.56
C TRP A 233 12.15 -0.80 -1.89
N MET A 234 12.97 -0.62 -2.93
CA MET A 234 13.24 0.68 -3.55
C MET A 234 11.93 1.30 -4.09
N GLY A 235 11.12 0.52 -4.79
CA GLY A 235 9.79 0.90 -5.26
C GLY A 235 8.85 1.36 -4.14
N PHE A 236 8.75 0.61 -3.03
CA PHE A 236 7.92 1.00 -1.89
C PHE A 236 8.41 2.28 -1.23
N ALA A 237 9.72 2.48 -1.12
CA ALA A 237 10.29 3.69 -0.54
C ALA A 237 9.98 4.92 -1.39
N CYS A 238 10.17 4.82 -2.72
CA CYS A 238 9.81 5.87 -3.68
C CYS A 238 8.29 6.15 -3.68
N ALA A 239 7.46 5.13 -3.85
CA ALA A 239 6.00 5.28 -3.89
C ALA A 239 5.44 5.92 -2.62
N SER A 240 5.93 5.51 -1.45
CA SER A 240 5.51 6.06 -0.15
C SER A 240 5.86 7.55 0.01
N LEU A 241 6.94 8.02 -0.63
CA LEU A 241 7.32 9.42 -0.68
C LEU A 241 6.42 10.21 -1.64
N LEU A 242 6.14 9.65 -2.82
CA LEU A 242 5.35 10.30 -3.86
C LEU A 242 3.84 10.28 -3.58
N SER A 243 3.36 9.35 -2.75
CA SER A 243 1.94 9.18 -2.44
C SER A 243 1.40 10.20 -1.43
N GLU A 244 2.11 11.28 -1.18
CA GLU A 244 1.63 12.38 -0.33
C GLU A 244 0.44 13.07 -0.97
N TYR A 245 -0.66 13.16 -0.21
CA TYR A 245 -1.87 13.85 -0.61
C TYR A 245 -2.46 14.65 0.57
N PRO A 246 -2.89 15.91 0.39
CA PRO A 246 -2.83 16.73 -0.83
C PRO A 246 -1.41 16.87 -1.40
N TYR A 247 -1.29 17.16 -2.70
CA TYR A 247 0.01 17.27 -3.36
C TYR A 247 0.93 18.24 -2.59
N SER A 248 2.11 17.76 -2.20
CA SER A 248 3.17 18.58 -1.63
C SER A 248 4.37 18.63 -2.58
N GLY A 249 4.87 19.85 -2.83
CA GLY A 249 6.14 20.06 -3.53
C GLY A 249 7.36 19.69 -2.67
N ASN A 250 7.21 19.73 -1.34
CA ASN A 250 8.28 19.39 -0.40
C ASN A 250 8.06 17.99 0.19
N THR A 251 8.92 17.04 -0.18
CA THR A 251 8.89 15.66 0.34
C THR A 251 9.98 15.38 1.38
N PHE A 252 10.75 16.39 1.78
CA PHE A 252 11.94 16.22 2.62
C PHE A 252 11.63 15.63 4.00
N THR A 253 10.49 15.99 4.59
CA THR A 253 10.05 15.43 5.87
C THR A 253 9.81 13.92 5.77
N ARG A 254 9.09 13.47 4.73
CA ARG A 254 8.83 12.04 4.51
C ARG A 254 10.09 11.28 4.12
N PHE A 255 11.03 11.92 3.42
CA PHE A 255 12.35 11.36 3.11
C PHE A 255 13.08 10.96 4.39
N TRP A 256 13.25 11.89 5.34
CA TRP A 256 13.92 11.59 6.61
C TRP A 256 13.14 10.61 7.48
N GLN A 257 11.82 10.73 7.54
CA GLN A 257 10.99 9.80 8.30
C GLN A 257 11.09 8.37 7.77
N ARG A 258 11.24 8.19 6.44
CA ARG A 258 11.38 6.88 5.82
C ARG A 258 12.76 6.27 6.11
N ILE A 259 13.83 7.06 6.02
CA ILE A 259 15.19 6.61 6.38
C ILE A 259 15.25 6.22 7.86
N ALA A 260 14.84 7.14 8.75
CA ALA A 260 14.87 6.89 10.19
C ALA A 260 14.00 5.68 10.57
N GLY A 261 12.81 5.56 9.97
CA GLY A 261 11.93 4.42 10.18
C GLY A 261 12.55 3.09 9.71
N ALA A 262 13.17 3.06 8.53
CA ALA A 262 13.78 1.84 8.00
C ALA A 262 15.02 1.41 8.79
N VAL A 263 15.89 2.35 9.17
CA VAL A 263 17.06 2.07 10.02
C VAL A 263 16.60 1.57 11.39
N ALA A 264 15.72 2.31 12.07
CA ALA A 264 15.23 1.92 13.40
C ALA A 264 14.50 0.57 13.36
N GLY A 265 13.61 0.35 12.38
CA GLY A 265 12.91 -0.92 12.20
C GLY A 265 13.85 -2.09 11.93
N SER A 266 14.90 -1.88 11.14
CA SER A 266 15.90 -2.90 10.85
C SER A 266 16.78 -3.23 12.06
N CYS A 267 17.19 -2.22 12.84
CA CYS A 267 17.91 -2.44 14.09
C CYS A 267 17.06 -3.19 15.12
N ILE A 268 15.77 -2.81 15.28
CA ILE A 268 14.83 -3.51 16.16
C ILE A 268 14.69 -4.97 15.72
N PHE A 269 14.45 -5.23 14.44
CA PHE A 269 14.36 -6.59 13.91
C PHE A 269 15.63 -7.39 14.17
N PHE A 270 16.80 -6.78 13.93
CA PHE A 270 18.09 -7.43 14.16
C PHE A 270 18.25 -7.91 15.60
N VAL A 271 18.01 -7.01 16.57
CA VAL A 271 18.09 -7.35 18.01
C VAL A 271 17.06 -8.42 18.37
N LEU A 272 15.81 -8.28 17.93
CA LEU A 272 14.75 -9.26 18.20
C LEU A 272 15.10 -10.64 17.65
N TYR A 273 15.65 -10.71 16.44
CA TYR A 273 15.99 -11.98 15.82
C TYR A 273 17.14 -12.71 16.55
N LEU A 274 18.09 -11.96 17.14
CA LEU A 274 19.19 -12.54 17.93
C LEU A 274 18.72 -13.09 19.29
N ILE A 275 17.77 -12.43 19.94
CA ILE A 275 17.29 -12.85 21.27
C ILE A 275 16.16 -13.88 21.21
N VAL A 276 15.37 -13.89 20.13
CA VAL A 276 14.20 -14.77 20.01
C VAL A 276 14.65 -16.17 19.54
N PRO A 277 14.23 -17.25 20.23
CA PRO A 277 14.50 -18.63 19.83
C PRO A 277 14.04 -18.93 18.40
N GLU A 278 14.74 -19.83 17.71
CA GLU A 278 14.48 -20.13 16.28
C GLU A 278 13.04 -20.52 16.00
N SER A 279 12.42 -21.29 16.91
CA SER A 279 11.03 -21.74 16.83
C SER A 279 10.01 -20.59 16.85
N LEU A 280 10.37 -19.44 17.43
CA LEU A 280 9.49 -18.28 17.57
C LEU A 280 9.80 -17.17 16.55
N ARG A 281 10.93 -17.23 15.84
CA ARG A 281 11.31 -16.22 14.83
C ARG A 281 10.22 -15.97 13.77
N PRO A 282 9.50 -16.98 13.24
CA PRO A 282 8.42 -16.73 12.28
C PRO A 282 7.32 -15.79 12.80
N LEU A 283 7.15 -15.65 14.12
CA LEU A 283 6.18 -14.75 14.73
C LEU A 283 6.59 -13.27 14.70
N LEU A 284 7.85 -12.96 14.36
CA LEU A 284 8.32 -11.57 14.24
C LEU A 284 7.60 -10.79 13.13
N GLY A 285 7.21 -11.46 12.04
CA GLY A 285 6.40 -10.85 10.98
C GLY A 285 4.99 -10.46 11.48
N PRO A 286 4.19 -11.41 12.00
CA PRO A 286 2.91 -11.14 12.65
C PRO A 286 2.99 -10.10 13.78
N LEU A 287 4.05 -10.11 14.59
CA LEU A 287 4.29 -9.11 15.62
C LEU A 287 4.40 -7.70 15.02
N GLY A 288 5.14 -7.56 13.92
CA GLY A 288 5.20 -6.30 13.17
C GLY A 288 3.83 -5.82 12.71
N GLY A 289 2.99 -6.72 12.19
CA GLY A 289 1.61 -6.43 11.82
C GLY A 289 0.74 -5.98 13.00
N LEU A 290 0.89 -6.65 14.15
CA LEU A 290 0.19 -6.30 15.38
C LEU A 290 0.57 -4.89 15.86
N CYS A 291 1.87 -4.60 15.94
CA CYS A 291 2.38 -3.29 16.34
C CYS A 291 1.99 -2.18 15.35
N LEU A 292 1.94 -2.48 14.05
CA LEU A 292 1.49 -1.54 13.03
C LEU A 292 0.02 -1.12 13.25
N GLY A 293 -0.82 -2.02 13.79
CA GLY A 293 -2.21 -1.71 14.18
C GLY A 293 -2.33 -0.65 15.27
N PHE A 294 -1.29 -0.40 16.06
CA PHE A 294 -1.23 0.69 17.03
C PHE A 294 -0.60 1.98 16.46
N CYS A 295 0.03 1.93 15.29
CA CYS A 295 0.78 3.06 14.76
C CYS A 295 -0.15 4.07 14.08
N THR A 296 -0.01 5.34 14.45
CA THR A 296 -0.68 6.47 13.78
C THR A 296 0.28 7.20 12.85
N ASP A 297 1.51 7.44 13.33
CA ASP A 297 2.49 8.25 12.62
C ASP A 297 3.24 7.43 11.57
N TYR A 298 3.55 8.11 10.45
CA TYR A 298 4.22 7.53 9.30
C TYR A 298 5.59 6.92 9.63
N ARG A 299 6.36 7.55 10.53
CA ARG A 299 7.67 7.06 10.99
C ARG A 299 7.56 5.67 11.65
N TYR A 300 6.60 5.50 12.57
CA TYR A 300 6.41 4.24 13.28
C TYR A 300 5.83 3.15 12.37
N LYS A 301 4.90 3.51 11.47
CA LYS A 301 4.40 2.59 10.43
C LYS A 301 5.54 2.06 9.56
N THR A 302 6.48 2.92 9.18
CA THR A 302 7.66 2.51 8.40
C THR A 302 8.55 1.55 9.19
N ALA A 303 8.81 1.82 10.47
CA ALA A 303 9.62 0.93 11.30
C ALA A 303 8.98 -0.45 11.47
N MET A 304 7.69 -0.51 11.83
CA MET A 304 6.99 -1.78 12.05
C MET A 304 6.83 -2.60 10.77
N ASN A 305 6.69 -1.94 9.60
CA ASN A 305 6.66 -2.63 8.31
C ASN A 305 7.98 -3.36 7.98
N CYS A 306 9.10 -2.95 8.57
CA CYS A 306 10.37 -3.64 8.34
C CYS A 306 10.38 -5.04 8.93
N LEU A 307 9.67 -5.30 10.04
CA LEU A 307 9.67 -6.63 10.68
C LEU A 307 9.12 -7.72 9.74
N GLY A 308 8.00 -7.44 9.06
CA GLY A 308 7.42 -8.37 8.08
C GLY A 308 8.32 -8.59 6.87
N ALA A 309 8.87 -7.51 6.31
CA ALA A 309 9.75 -7.57 5.14
C ALA A 309 11.07 -8.29 5.45
N LEU A 310 11.68 -7.99 6.61
CA LEU A 310 12.95 -8.57 7.03
C LEU A 310 12.80 -10.01 7.49
N MET A 311 11.66 -10.41 8.05
CA MET A 311 11.44 -11.82 8.37
C MET A 311 11.48 -12.70 7.11
N LEU A 312 10.85 -12.24 6.02
CA LEU A 312 10.94 -12.91 4.72
C LEU A 312 12.36 -12.82 4.13
N GLY A 313 12.99 -11.65 4.21
CA GLY A 313 14.35 -11.44 3.70
C GLY A 313 15.40 -12.28 4.43
N ALA A 314 15.31 -12.41 5.75
CA ALA A 314 16.29 -13.13 6.57
C ALA A 314 16.30 -14.63 6.28
N GLY A 315 15.16 -15.20 5.86
CA GLY A 315 15.09 -16.59 5.41
C GLY A 315 15.81 -16.85 4.09
N ILE A 316 16.10 -15.81 3.29
CA ILE A 316 16.69 -15.92 1.94
C ILE A 316 18.14 -15.45 1.93
N TYR A 317 18.42 -14.30 2.55
CA TYR A 317 19.72 -13.63 2.51
C TYR A 317 20.50 -13.72 3.84
N GLY A 318 19.95 -14.44 4.82
CA GLY A 318 20.41 -14.34 6.21
C GLY A 318 20.06 -12.99 6.83
N ILE A 319 20.22 -12.90 8.16
CA ILE A 319 19.87 -11.70 8.92
C ILE A 319 20.66 -10.46 8.49
N GLN A 320 21.98 -10.58 8.32
CA GLN A 320 22.84 -9.46 7.95
C GLN A 320 22.51 -8.96 6.54
N GLY A 321 22.42 -9.87 5.57
CA GLY A 321 22.05 -9.53 4.19
C GLY A 321 20.69 -8.85 4.10
N ALA A 322 19.67 -9.39 4.79
CA ALA A 322 18.33 -8.81 4.80
C ALA A 322 18.30 -7.37 5.35
N VAL A 323 19.02 -7.12 6.46
CA VAL A 323 19.11 -5.79 7.07
C VAL A 323 19.83 -4.80 6.15
N VAL A 324 20.97 -5.19 5.58
CA VAL A 324 21.75 -4.34 4.68
C VAL A 324 20.94 -4.00 3.43
N LEU A 325 20.34 -5.00 2.77
CA LEU A 325 19.48 -4.81 1.60
C LEU A 325 18.31 -3.86 1.93
N ARG A 326 17.65 -4.06 3.07
CA ARG A 326 16.50 -3.23 3.44
C ARG A 326 16.86 -1.75 3.61
N ILE A 327 18.00 -1.47 4.23
CA ILE A 327 18.49 -0.11 4.41
C ILE A 327 18.94 0.47 3.06
N ALA A 328 19.75 -0.27 2.30
CA ALA A 328 20.28 0.16 1.01
C ALA A 328 19.15 0.46 0.00
N ASP A 329 18.21 -0.46 -0.20
CA ASP A 329 17.09 -0.27 -1.11
C ASP A 329 16.18 0.88 -0.70
N THR A 330 15.99 1.06 0.61
CA THR A 330 15.22 2.19 1.11
C THR A 330 15.94 3.49 0.77
N LEU A 331 17.25 3.60 1.02
CA LEU A 331 18.05 4.78 0.71
C LEU A 331 18.05 5.10 -0.78
N LEU A 332 18.25 4.10 -1.64
CA LEU A 332 18.16 4.26 -3.09
C LEU A 332 16.77 4.77 -3.49
N GLY A 333 15.71 4.19 -2.93
CA GLY A 333 14.33 4.50 -3.33
C GLY A 333 13.87 5.87 -2.89
N VAL A 334 14.23 6.30 -1.66
CA VAL A 334 13.90 7.65 -1.21
C VAL A 334 14.76 8.71 -1.90
N THR A 335 16.03 8.42 -2.21
CA THR A 335 16.91 9.36 -2.92
C THR A 335 16.44 9.56 -4.35
N PHE A 336 16.11 8.47 -5.04
CA PHE A 336 15.47 8.52 -6.36
C PHE A 336 14.14 9.30 -6.29
N GLY A 337 13.27 8.96 -5.34
CA GLY A 337 11.97 9.59 -5.17
C GLY A 337 12.07 11.09 -4.88
N LEU A 338 13.05 11.53 -4.09
CA LEU A 338 13.29 12.95 -3.78
C LEU A 338 13.75 13.72 -5.01
N ALA A 339 14.73 13.18 -5.75
CA ALA A 339 15.21 13.76 -6.99
C ALA A 339 14.09 13.86 -8.03
N PHE A 340 13.33 12.78 -8.22
CA PHE A 340 12.17 12.76 -9.10
C PHE A 340 11.10 13.77 -8.66
N ALA A 341 10.76 13.83 -7.38
CA ALA A 341 9.77 14.78 -6.87
C ALA A 341 10.18 16.24 -7.13
N ALA A 342 11.45 16.57 -6.93
CA ALA A 342 11.98 17.91 -7.20
C ALA A 342 11.92 18.25 -8.71
N LEU A 343 12.32 17.31 -9.58
CA LEU A 343 12.24 17.49 -11.04
C LEU A 343 10.80 17.60 -11.52
N PHE A 344 9.92 16.71 -11.08
CA PHE A 344 8.50 16.71 -11.43
C PHE A 344 7.82 18.01 -10.97
N HIS A 345 8.13 18.48 -9.76
CA HIS A 345 7.59 19.75 -9.27
C HIS A 345 8.01 20.92 -10.18
N ARG A 346 9.32 21.03 -10.47
CA ARG A 346 9.88 22.11 -11.29
C ARG A 346 9.38 22.10 -12.74
N LEU A 347 9.31 20.92 -13.36
CA LEU A 347 9.03 20.79 -14.79
C LEU A 347 7.54 20.71 -15.12
N VAL A 348 6.74 20.10 -14.23
CA VAL A 348 5.33 19.76 -14.50
C VAL A 348 4.41 20.49 -13.54
N ALA A 349 4.59 20.31 -12.23
CA ALA A 349 3.57 20.75 -11.27
C ALA A 349 3.43 22.27 -11.20
N ILE A 350 4.52 23.04 -11.27
CA ILE A 350 4.44 24.53 -11.26
C ILE A 350 3.63 25.07 -12.44
N ARG A 351 3.59 24.36 -13.58
CA ARG A 351 2.88 24.78 -14.79
C ARG A 351 1.40 24.40 -14.77
N LEU A 352 1.07 23.30 -14.09
CA LEU A 352 -0.26 22.67 -14.14
C LEU A 352 -1.06 22.88 -12.87
N LEU A 353 -0.41 23.10 -11.73
CA LEU A 353 -1.11 23.56 -10.54
C LEU A 353 -1.55 25.01 -10.81
N PRO A 354 -2.83 25.34 -10.62
CA PRO A 354 -3.25 26.73 -10.63
C PRO A 354 -2.37 27.47 -9.64
N ALA A 355 -1.79 28.62 -10.05
CA ALA A 355 -1.12 29.53 -9.12
C ALA A 355 -2.04 29.64 -7.90
N ALA A 356 -1.54 29.21 -6.74
CA ALA A 356 -2.31 29.26 -5.50
C ALA A 356 -2.96 30.64 -5.48
N LYS A 357 -4.30 30.69 -5.54
CA LYS A 357 -5.04 31.94 -5.32
C LYS A 357 -4.42 32.50 -4.06
N ALA A 358 -3.74 33.63 -4.19
CA ALA A 358 -3.16 34.33 -3.07
C ALA A 358 -4.25 34.39 -2.00
N GLU A 359 -4.04 33.68 -0.90
CA GLU A 359 -4.77 33.94 0.33
C GLU A 359 -4.46 35.39 0.66
N GLN A 360 -5.40 36.27 0.30
CA GLN A 360 -5.46 37.59 0.89
C GLN A 360 -5.63 37.37 2.39
N PRO A 361 -4.73 37.93 3.23
CA PRO A 361 -4.90 37.85 4.66
C PRO A 361 -6.03 38.81 5.05
N LEU A 362 -7.13 38.26 5.57
CA LEU A 362 -7.91 38.86 6.65
C LEU A 362 -8.92 37.87 7.23
#